data_AF-A0AAW7M9L8-F1
#
_entry.id   AF-A0AAW7M9L8-F1
#
_cell.length_a   1.000
_cell.length_b   1.000
_cell.length_c   1.000
_cell.angle_alpha   90.00
_cell.angle_beta   90.00
_cell.angle_gamma   90.00
#
_symmetry.space_group_name_H-M   'P 1'
#
loop_
_entity.id
_entity.type
_entity.pdbx_description
1 polymer ?
#
loop_
_entity_poly.entity_id
_entity_poly.type
_entity_poly.pdbx_seq_one_letter_code
_entity_poly.pdbx_strand_id
1 'polypeptide(L)' 'MSTQIAVRLPDEMVAFLDEAVAAGEAPSRAALVASALEREMRRTLAQRDAVILRDAGPGDDLDPVVAWTVEHAGIDD' A
#
# COMPACT_ATOMS: atom_id res chain seq x y z
N MET A 1 -4.19 -21.15 -2.07
CA MET A 1 -4.41 -21.79 -0.76
C MET A 1 -4.83 -20.71 0.21
N SER A 2 -5.88 -20.93 1.00
CA SER A 2 -6.28 -20.04 2.09
C SER A 2 -6.27 -20.83 3.40
N THR A 3 -6.01 -20.12 4.51
CA THR A 3 -6.08 -20.69 5.86
C THR A 3 -7.20 -20.00 6.61
N GLN A 4 -8.06 -20.77 7.28
CA GLN A 4 -9.15 -20.23 8.08
C GLN A 4 -8.71 -20.02 9.52
N ILE A 5 -9.09 -18.87 10.09
CA ILE A 5 -8.83 -18.50 11.49
C ILE A 5 -10.13 -18.03 12.14
N ALA A 6 -10.21 -18.15 13.47
CA ALA A 6 -11.29 -17.54 14.25
C ALA A 6 -10.79 -16.24 14.88
N VAL A 7 -11.52 -15.14 14.69
CA VAL A 7 -11.17 -13.80 15.19
C VAL A 7 -12.36 -13.25 15.97
N ARG A 8 -12.11 -12.62 17.12
CA ARG A 8 -13.13 -11.84 17.84
C ARG A 8 -13.12 -10.41 17.31
N LEU A 9 -14.28 -9.91 16.91
CA LEU A 9 -14.50 -8.54 16.48
C LEU A 9 -15.62 -7.91 17.32
N PRO A 10 -15.60 -6.58 17.51
CA PRO A 10 -16.74 -5.86 18.05
C PRO A 10 -18.03 -6.13 17.25
N ASP A 11 -19.16 -6.22 17.94
CA ASP A 11 -20.45 -6.56 17.32
C ASP A 11 -20.82 -5.58 16.20
N GLU A 12 -20.53 -4.29 16.38
CA GLU A 12 -20.73 -3.24 15.36
C GLU A 12 -19.94 -3.49 14.06
N MET A 13 -18.74 -4.05 14.15
CA MET A 13 -17.94 -4.39 12.97
C MET A 13 -18.52 -5.60 12.25
N VAL A 14 -19.05 -6.57 13.01
CA VAL A 14 -19.73 -7.73 12.43
C VAL A 14 -21.02 -7.29 11.74
N ALA A 15 -21.81 -6.42 12.37
CA ALA A 15 -23.02 -5.85 11.76
C ALA A 15 -22.70 -5.13 10.44
N PHE A 16 -21.66 -4.31 10.41
CA PHE A 16 -21.19 -3.65 9.19
C PHE A 16 -20.81 -4.65 8.08
N LEU A 17 -20.08 -5.72 8.42
CA LEU A 17 -19.71 -6.77 7.46
C LEU A 17 -20.96 -7.46 6.89
N ASP A 18 -21.97 -7.66 7.72
CA ASP A 18 -23.20 -8.36 7.37
C ASP A 18 -24.06 -7.52 6.45
N GLU A 19 -24.20 -6.23 6.76
CA GLU A 19 -24.91 -5.25 5.94
C GLU A 19 -24.26 -5.10 4.56
N ALA A 20 -22.94 -4.98 4.48
CA ALA A 20 -22.22 -4.86 3.22
C ALA A 20 -22.41 -6.09 2.30
N VAL A 21 -22.44 -7.29 2.88
CA VAL A 21 -22.70 -8.52 2.11
C VAL A 21 -24.17 -8.60 1.71
N ALA A 22 -25.10 -8.25 2.59
CA ALA A 22 -26.54 -8.25 2.30
C ALA A 22 -26.92 -7.23 1.21
N ALA A 23 -26.23 -6.08 1.18
CA ALA A 23 -26.35 -5.06 0.14
C ALA A 23 -25.69 -5.46 -1.19
N GLY A 24 -24.93 -6.57 -1.22
CA GLY A 24 -24.23 -7.05 -2.42
C GLY A 24 -22.96 -6.25 -2.75
N GLU A 25 -22.46 -5.42 -1.85
CA GLU A 25 -21.23 -4.63 -2.03
C GLU A 25 -19.98 -5.50 -1.99
N ALA A 26 -20.07 -6.65 -1.32
CA ALA A 26 -19.02 -7.66 -1.29
C ALA A 26 -19.60 -9.08 -1.39
N PRO A 27 -18.88 -10.01 -2.06
CA PRO A 27 -19.37 -11.37 -2.26
C PRO A 27 -19.34 -12.24 -0.99
N SER A 28 -18.61 -11.82 0.04
CA SER A 28 -18.60 -12.47 1.36
C SER A 28 -17.91 -11.58 2.41
N ARG A 29 -18.14 -11.89 3.71
CA ARG A 29 -17.46 -11.23 4.82
C ARG A 29 -15.93 -11.40 4.72
N ALA A 30 -15.49 -12.60 4.35
CA ALA A 30 -14.08 -12.91 4.18
C ALA A 30 -13.42 -12.08 3.07
N ALA A 31 -14.12 -11.85 1.95
CA ALA A 31 -13.62 -10.99 0.87
C ALA A 31 -13.46 -9.54 1.32
N LEU A 32 -14.43 -9.01 2.10
CA LEU A 32 -14.33 -7.66 2.64
C LEU A 32 -13.16 -7.53 3.63
N VAL A 33 -13.02 -8.50 4.54
CA VAL A 33 -11.91 -8.55 5.51
C VAL A 33 -10.56 -8.66 4.80
N ALA A 34 -10.45 -9.53 3.79
CA ALA A 34 -9.22 -9.68 3.02
C ALA A 34 -8.82 -8.38 2.32
N SER A 35 -9.76 -7.72 1.63
CA SER A 35 -9.52 -6.43 0.97
C SER A 35 -9.06 -5.34 1.96
N ALA A 36 -9.69 -5.28 3.14
CA ALA A 36 -9.29 -4.35 4.20
C ALA A 36 -7.87 -4.64 4.72
N LEU A 37 -7.54 -5.92 4.94
CA LEU A 37 -6.20 -6.33 5.38
C LEU A 37 -5.13 -6.06 4.32
N GLU A 38 -5.40 -6.35 3.05
CA GLU A 38 -4.47 -6.07 1.94
C GLU A 38 -4.15 -4.57 1.83
N ARG A 39 -5.14 -3.70 2.07
CA ARG A 39 -4.93 -2.25 2.13
C ARG A 39 -4.01 -1.87 3.28
N GLU A 40 -4.20 -2.43 4.47
CA GLU A 40 -3.35 -2.14 5.63
C GLU A 40 -1.93 -2.71 5.48
N MET A 41 -1.79 -3.89 4.87
CA MET A 41 -0.49 -4.46 4.53
C MET A 41 0.29 -3.53 3.59
N ARG A 42 -0.34 -3.08 2.50
CA ARG A 42 0.30 -2.13 1.56
C ARG A 42 0.70 -0.84 2.25
N ARG A 43 -0.18 -0.29 3.10
CA ARG A 43 0.10 0.92 3.87
C ARG A 43 1.31 0.73 4.79
N THR A 44 1.38 -0.38 5.52
CA THR A 44 2.48 -0.68 6.44
C THR A 44 3.81 -0.84 5.70
N LEU A 45 3.81 -1.53 4.56
CA LEU A 45 5.00 -1.70 3.74
C LEU A 45 5.50 -0.35 3.20
N ALA A 46 4.61 0.46 2.61
CA ALA A 46 4.97 1.78 2.12
C ALA A 46 5.55 2.70 3.21
N GLN A 47 5.02 2.63 4.44
CA GLN A 47 5.56 3.37 5.58
C GLN A 47 6.97 2.91 5.95
N ARG A 48 7.22 1.59 5.94
CA ARG A 48 8.56 1.03 6.20
C ARG A 48 9.54 1.49 5.12
N ASP A 49 9.14 1.42 3.86
CA ASP A 49 9.98 1.84 2.74
C ASP A 49 10.31 3.33 2.82
N ALA A 50 9.33 4.18 3.17
CA ALA A 50 9.55 5.61 3.38
C ALA A 50 10.55 5.90 4.50
N VAL A 51 10.55 5.11 5.59
CA VAL A 51 11.56 5.22 6.65
C VAL A 51 12.95 4.85 6.13
N ILE A 52 13.07 3.74 5.40
CA ILE A 52 14.33 3.33 4.79
C ILE A 52 14.88 4.41 3.86
N LEU A 53 14.04 4.95 2.96
CA LEU A 53 14.43 5.99 2.02
C LEU A 53 14.84 7.29 2.73
N ARG A 54 14.12 7.66 3.79
CA ARG A 54 14.48 8.83 4.60
C ARG A 54 15.82 8.65 5.29
N ASP A 55 16.08 7.47 5.84
CA ASP A 55 17.28 7.19 6.60
C ASP A 55 18.50 6.99 5.67
N ALA A 56 18.31 6.45 4.46
CA ALA A 56 19.35 6.34 3.43
C ALA A 56 19.69 7.70 2.80
N GLY A 57 18.72 8.62 2.71
CA GLY A 57 18.86 9.89 2.01
C GLY A 57 18.85 9.74 0.48
N PRO A 58 18.80 10.86 -0.28
CA PRO A 58 19.01 10.82 -1.72
C PRO A 58 20.50 10.55 -1.94
N GLY A 59 20.89 9.30 -2.19
CA GLY A 59 22.28 9.01 -2.58
C GLY A 59 22.67 9.75 -3.86
N ASP A 60 23.96 9.78 -4.18
CA ASP A 60 24.51 10.38 -5.40
C ASP A 60 24.18 9.60 -6.68
N ASP A 61 23.22 8.66 -6.63
CA ASP A 61 22.81 7.79 -7.74
C ASP A 61 22.27 8.58 -8.95
N LEU A 62 21.90 9.85 -8.74
CA LEU A 62 21.42 10.74 -9.79
C LEU A 62 22.55 11.57 -10.43
N ASP A 63 23.76 11.61 -9.86
CA ASP A 63 24.87 12.38 -10.41
C ASP A 63 25.25 11.95 -11.84
N PRO A 64 25.28 10.65 -12.19
CA PRO A 64 25.53 10.23 -13.57
C PRO A 64 24.43 10.68 -14.53
N VAL A 65 23.18 10.76 -14.07
CA VAL A 65 22.03 11.23 -14.86
C VAL A 65 22.11 12.73 -15.07
N VAL A 66 22.47 13.49 -14.04
CA VAL A 66 22.71 14.93 -14.13
C VAL A 66 23.87 15.21 -15.10
N ALA A 67 24.99 14.49 -14.98
CA ALA A 67 26.13 14.64 -15.86
C ALA A 67 25.78 14.38 -17.34
N TRP A 68 25.07 13.28 -17.61
CA TRP A 68 24.60 12.98 -18.96
C TRP A 68 23.65 14.07 -19.49
N THR A 69 22.73 14.55 -18.64
CA THR A 69 21.76 15.58 -19.02
C THR A 69 22.44 16.90 -19.33
N VAL A 70 23.43 17.33 -18.55
CA VAL A 70 24.21 18.56 -18.84
C VAL A 70 24.96 18.44 -20.16
N GLU A 71 25.46 17.26 -20.50
CA GLU A 71 26.17 17.02 -21.76
C GLU A 71 25.24 17.03 -22.99
N HIS A 72 23.96 16.67 -22.82
CA HIS A 72 23.05 16.41 -23.94
C HIS A 72 21.84 17.37 -24.01
N ALA A 73 21.56 18.12 -22.95
CA ALA A 73 20.58 19.18 -22.98
C ALA A 73 21.19 20.35 -23.75
N GLY A 74 20.76 20.55 -25.00
CA GLY A 74 20.99 21.79 -25.72
C GLY A 74 20.27 22.93 -24.99
N ILE A 75 20.94 23.54 -24.03
CA ILE A 75 20.51 24.80 -23.44
C ILE A 75 20.97 25.87 -24.42
N ASP A 76 20.06 26.27 -25.32
CA ASP A 76 20.23 27.52 -26.05
C ASP A 76 20.17 28.68 -25.02
N ASP A 77 21.15 29.58 -25.12
CA ASP A 77 21.38 30.76 -24.25
C ASP A 77 20.19 31.75 -24.23
#